data_AF-A0A364KSS0-F1
#
_entry.id   AF-A0A364KSS0-F1
#
_cell.length_a   1.000
_cell.length_b   1.000
_cell.length_c   1.000
_cell.angle_alpha   90.00
_cell.angle_beta   90.00
_cell.angle_gamma   90.00
#
_symmetry.space_group_name_H-M   'P 1'
#
loop_
_entity.id
_entity.type
_entity.pdbx_description
1 polymer ?
#
loop_
_entity_poly.entity_id
_entity_poly.type
_entity_poly.pdbx_seq_one_letter_code
_entity_poly.pdbx_strand_id
1 'polypeptide(L)'
;MKVLATLAGVSVASASDLGYWKLYCGDSCSAGALISQGDFYTNVSTACTSLGDTYAYCYLEVPEGFTAIYHSSLSAEATCGTPTILNSGDCAGAGSWISYEMIYSA
;
A
#
# COMPACT_ATOMS: atom_id res chain seq x y z
N MET A 1 21.62 -36.99 8.93
CA MET A 1 20.40 -36.79 8.13
C MET A 1 20.53 -35.45 7.41
N LYS A 2 20.42 -35.48 6.09
CA LYS A 2 20.49 -34.31 5.19
C LYS A 2 19.07 -33.78 5.01
N VAL A 3 18.84 -32.49 5.26
CA VAL A 3 17.73 -31.75 4.63
C VAL A 3 18.26 -30.37 4.27
N LEU A 4 18.74 -30.23 3.04
CA LEU A 4 18.97 -28.93 2.41
C LEU A 4 17.59 -28.42 1.97
N ALA A 5 17.03 -27.47 2.71
CA ALA A 5 15.85 -26.73 2.28
C ALA A 5 16.30 -25.65 1.30
N THR A 6 16.31 -25.99 0.00
CA THR A 6 16.47 -25.03 -1.09
C THR A 6 15.18 -24.21 -1.15
N LEU A 7 15.17 -23.01 -0.57
CA LEU A 7 14.08 -22.08 -0.80
C LEU A 7 14.17 -21.62 -2.26
N ALA A 8 13.20 -22.08 -3.06
CA ALA A 8 13.01 -21.61 -4.42
C ALA A 8 12.76 -20.10 -4.39
N GLY A 9 13.72 -19.34 -4.91
CA GLY A 9 13.53 -17.92 -5.17
C GLY A 9 12.41 -17.76 -6.18
N VAL A 10 11.26 -17.27 -5.74
CA VAL A 10 10.19 -16.83 -6.64
C VAL A 10 10.70 -15.56 -7.33
N SER A 11 11.23 -15.72 -8.54
CA SER A 11 11.52 -14.63 -9.44
C SER A 11 10.21 -14.05 -9.97
N VAL A 12 9.73 -12.98 -9.33
CA VAL A 12 8.66 -12.14 -9.86
C VAL A 12 9.23 -11.24 -10.97
N ALA A 13 9.22 -11.74 -12.20
CA ALA A 13 9.55 -10.92 -13.35
C ALA A 13 8.44 -9.88 -13.60
N SER A 14 8.76 -8.63 -13.28
CA SER A 14 8.28 -7.37 -13.84
C SER A 14 6.78 -7.27 -14.13
N ALA A 15 6.03 -6.78 -13.13
CA ALA A 15 4.82 -6.02 -13.39
C ALA A 15 5.19 -4.85 -14.31
N SER A 16 4.43 -4.75 -15.40
CA SER A 16 4.57 -3.84 -16.52
C SER A 16 4.86 -2.39 -16.10
N ASP A 17 5.56 -1.66 -16.96
CA ASP A 17 5.81 -0.21 -16.94
C ASP A 17 4.51 0.65 -17.10
N LEU A 18 3.36 0.08 -16.72
CA LEU A 18 2.10 0.80 -16.56
C LEU A 18 2.10 1.25 -15.11
N GLY A 19 1.93 2.54 -14.83
CA GLY A 19 2.06 3.02 -13.46
C GLY A 19 1.14 2.25 -12.50
N TYR A 20 1.74 1.66 -11.46
CA TYR A 20 1.03 1.01 -10.36
C TYR A 20 1.27 1.83 -9.09
N TRP A 21 0.24 1.96 -8.25
CA TRP A 21 0.45 2.31 -6.86
C TRP A 21 0.73 1.04 -6.06
N LYS A 22 1.49 1.19 -4.98
CA LYS A 22 1.74 0.13 -4.01
C LYS A 22 1.60 0.68 -2.60
N LEU A 23 0.75 0.05 -1.80
CA LEU A 23 0.57 0.38 -0.40
C LEU A 23 1.29 -0.66 0.46
N TYR A 24 2.18 -0.17 1.31
CA TYR A 24 2.95 -0.99 2.23
C TYR A 24 2.58 -0.61 3.66
N CYS A 25 2.42 -1.61 4.53
CA CYS A 25 2.17 -1.38 5.96
C CYS A 25 2.95 -2.36 6.83
N GLY A 26 3.30 -1.95 8.05
CA GLY A 26 4.05 -2.78 8.98
C GLY A 26 4.45 -2.04 10.26
N ASP A 27 5.56 -2.47 10.85
CA ASP A 27 6.11 -1.90 12.08
C ASP A 27 7.02 -0.68 11.83
N SER A 28 7.29 -0.33 10.57
CA SER A 28 8.10 0.84 10.21
C SER A 28 7.84 1.33 8.78
N CYS A 29 8.28 2.55 8.51
CA CYS A 29 8.20 3.22 7.20
C CYS A 29 9.12 2.65 6.12
N SER A 30 10.02 1.72 6.46
CA SER A 30 11.07 1.24 5.54
C SER A 30 11.08 -0.28 5.38
N ALA A 31 10.26 -0.99 6.16
CA ALA A 31 10.17 -2.44 6.12
C ALA A 31 8.70 -2.93 6.13
N GLY A 32 7.78 -2.10 5.65
CA GLY A 32 6.37 -2.48 5.51
C GLY A 32 6.22 -3.63 4.50
N ALA A 33 5.31 -4.55 4.79
CA ALA A 33 4.87 -5.57 3.85
C ALA A 33 3.95 -4.95 2.80
N LEU A 34 4.04 -5.42 1.56
CA LEU A 34 3.11 -5.01 0.50
C LEU A 34 1.71 -5.53 0.84
N ILE A 35 0.80 -4.61 1.14
CA ILE A 35 -0.60 -4.95 1.45
C ILE A 35 -1.43 -5.03 0.18
N SER A 36 -1.22 -4.08 -0.72
CA SER A 36 -1.99 -4.01 -1.95
C SER A 36 -1.26 -3.22 -3.02
N GLN A 37 -1.63 -3.48 -4.26
CA GLN A 37 -1.17 -2.74 -5.42
C GLN A 37 -2.26 -2.73 -6.48
N GLY A 38 -2.27 -1.67 -7.28
CA GLY A 38 -3.28 -1.50 -8.31
C GLY A 38 -2.78 -0.64 -9.46
N ASP A 39 -3.32 -0.93 -10.64
CA ASP A 39 -3.07 -0.15 -11.84
C ASP A 39 -3.80 1.19 -11.74
N PHE A 40 -3.13 2.28 -12.13
CA PHE A 40 -3.68 3.63 -12.05
C PHE A 40 -4.94 3.85 -12.88
N TYR A 41 -5.12 3.11 -13.97
CA TYR A 41 -6.24 3.31 -14.91
C TYR A 41 -7.44 2.41 -14.61
N THR A 42 -7.21 1.26 -13.98
CA THR A 42 -8.21 0.20 -13.84
C THR A 42 -8.49 -0.20 -12.39
N ASN A 43 -7.64 0.19 -11.45
CA ASN A 43 -7.68 -0.30 -10.07
C ASN A 43 -7.58 0.83 -9.02
N VAL A 44 -8.19 1.98 -9.34
CA VAL A 44 -8.48 3.02 -8.34
C VAL A 44 -9.74 2.58 -7.61
N SER A 45 -9.57 1.73 -6.60
CA SER A 45 -10.66 1.41 -5.70
C SER A 45 -10.89 2.59 -4.77
N THR A 46 -11.91 3.39 -5.07
CA THR A 46 -12.52 4.34 -4.13
C THR A 46 -13.41 3.63 -3.09
N ALA A 47 -13.35 2.30 -3.04
CA ALA A 47 -14.04 1.53 -2.01
C ALA A 47 -13.10 1.34 -0.82
N CYS A 48 -13.64 1.60 0.36
CA CYS A 48 -12.94 1.31 1.60
C CYS A 48 -12.56 -0.17 1.69
N THR A 49 -11.27 -0.43 1.82
CA THR A 49 -10.70 -1.77 1.82
C THR A 49 -10.07 -2.06 3.18
N SER A 50 -10.39 -3.20 3.76
CA SER A 50 -9.75 -3.65 5.00
C SER A 50 -8.29 -4.03 4.75
N LEU A 51 -7.40 -3.61 5.64
CA LEU A 51 -5.99 -4.00 5.63
C LEU A 51 -5.79 -5.44 6.15
N GLY A 52 -6.83 -6.07 6.70
CA GLY A 52 -6.79 -7.43 7.27
C GLY A 52 -6.21 -7.50 8.69
N ASP A 53 -5.32 -6.57 9.03
CA ASP A 53 -4.71 -6.39 10.35
C ASP A 53 -4.68 -4.90 10.73
N THR A 54 -4.26 -4.61 11.97
CA THR A 54 -4.01 -3.23 12.42
C THR A 54 -2.54 -2.89 12.28
N TYR A 55 -2.22 -1.82 11.55
CA TYR A 55 -0.85 -1.40 11.27
C TYR A 55 -0.50 -0.05 11.89
N ALA A 56 0.73 0.05 12.41
CA ALA A 56 1.25 1.27 13.00
C ALA A 56 1.85 2.23 11.97
N TYR A 57 2.39 1.69 10.89
CA TYR A 57 3.05 2.45 9.83
C TYR A 57 2.53 1.99 8.47
N CYS A 58 2.22 2.95 7.61
CA CYS A 58 1.95 2.70 6.20
C CYS A 58 2.64 3.76 5.33
N TYR A 59 3.10 3.36 4.15
CA TYR A 59 3.65 4.25 3.14
C TYR A 59 3.16 3.85 1.74
N LEU A 60 3.03 4.85 0.88
CA LEU A 60 2.53 4.70 -0.47
C LEU A 60 3.66 4.97 -1.46
N GLU A 61 3.88 4.03 -2.37
CA GLU A 61 4.76 4.21 -3.51
C GLU A 61 3.94 4.44 -4.78
N VAL A 62 4.23 5.56 -5.43
CA VAL A 62 3.67 5.98 -6.72
C VAL A 62 4.84 6.44 -7.58
N PRO A 63 4.89 6.12 -8.89
CA PRO A 63 5.90 6.65 -9.80
C PRO A 63 5.85 8.18 -9.87
N GLU A 64 7.00 8.82 -10.08
CA GLU A 64 7.18 10.28 -9.97
C GLU A 64 6.15 11.12 -10.75
N GLY A 65 5.68 10.64 -11.91
CA GLY A 65 4.68 11.34 -12.73
C GLY A 65 3.25 11.34 -12.18
N PHE A 66 2.97 10.60 -11.12
CA PHE A 66 1.62 10.33 -10.62
C PHE A 66 1.42 10.71 -9.13
N THR A 67 2.47 11.18 -8.46
CA THR A 67 2.51 11.45 -7.01
C THR A 67 1.53 12.52 -6.54
N ALA A 68 1.18 13.48 -7.40
CA ALA A 68 0.20 14.52 -7.11
C ALA A 68 -1.26 14.05 -7.29
N ILE A 69 -1.47 12.97 -8.04
CA ILE A 69 -2.78 12.52 -8.50
C ILE A 69 -3.32 11.39 -7.62
N TYR A 70 -2.42 10.51 -7.15
CA TYR A 70 -2.78 9.33 -6.37
C TYR A 70 -2.35 9.46 -4.92
N HIS A 71 -3.34 9.28 -4.05
CA HIS A 71 -3.18 9.33 -2.60
C HIS A 71 -3.83 8.12 -1.98
N SER A 72 -3.39 7.72 -0.79
CA SER A 72 -4.14 6.77 0.02
C SER A 72 -4.79 7.50 1.18
N SER A 73 -6.02 7.14 1.49
CA SER A 73 -6.69 7.51 2.73
C SER A 73 -6.57 6.33 3.67
N LEU A 74 -5.96 6.54 4.84
CA LEU A 74 -5.86 5.55 5.91
C LEU A 74 -6.87 5.87 6.99
N SER A 75 -7.51 4.84 7.54
CA SER A 75 -8.43 5.03 8.67
C SER A 75 -8.25 3.94 9.73
N ALA A 76 -8.50 4.33 10.98
CA ALA A 76 -8.61 3.40 12.10
C ALA A 76 -9.99 2.74 12.17
N GLU A 77 -10.92 3.12 11.30
CA GLU A 77 -12.28 2.59 11.24
C GLU A 77 -12.45 1.69 10.02
N ALA A 78 -13.16 0.58 10.15
CA ALA A 78 -13.37 -0.36 9.03
C ALA A 78 -14.13 0.23 7.82
N THR A 79 -14.77 1.40 7.99
CA THR A 79 -15.54 2.09 6.95
C THR A 79 -14.84 3.33 6.41
N CYS A 80 -13.52 3.47 6.62
CA CYS A 80 -12.72 4.60 6.11
C CYS A 80 -13.28 5.96 6.56
N GLY A 81 -13.66 6.03 7.84
CA GLY A 81 -14.36 7.15 8.48
C GLY A 81 -13.59 8.47 8.40
N THR A 82 -12.93 8.89 9.48
CA THR A 82 -12.07 10.09 9.41
C THR A 82 -10.71 9.71 8.82
N PRO A 83 -10.37 10.16 7.59
CA PRO A 83 -9.19 9.66 6.90
C PRO A 83 -7.95 10.47 7.24
N THR A 84 -6.80 9.79 7.31
CA THR A 84 -5.48 10.41 7.22
C THR A 84 -4.98 10.24 5.79
N ILE A 85 -4.71 11.35 5.12
CA ILE A 85 -4.18 11.31 3.75
C ILE A 85 -2.70 10.98 3.80
N LEU A 86 -2.32 9.94 3.06
CA LEU A 86 -0.98 9.46 2.84
C LEU A 86 -0.61 9.74 1.38
N ASN A 87 0.24 10.74 1.16
CA ASN A 87 0.75 11.05 -0.17
C ASN A 87 1.89 10.08 -0.54
N SER A 88 2.26 10.05 -1.82
CA SER A 88 3.43 9.28 -2.25
C SER A 88 4.71 9.73 -1.56
N GLY A 89 5.49 8.78 -1.07
CA GLY A 89 6.75 9.05 -0.36
C GLY A 89 6.59 9.51 1.09
N ASP A 90 5.35 9.80 1.52
CA ASP A 90 5.05 9.99 2.94
C ASP A 90 5.00 8.65 3.66
N CYS A 91 5.23 8.71 4.97
CA CYS A 91 4.92 7.61 5.86
C CYS A 91 4.02 8.10 6.99
N ALA A 92 2.85 7.50 7.11
CA ALA A 92 1.96 7.70 8.24
C ALA A 92 2.39 6.77 9.37
N GLY A 93 3.13 7.29 10.34
CA GLY A 93 3.54 6.57 11.54
C GLY A 93 2.67 6.83 12.76
N ALA A 94 2.58 5.84 13.65
CA ALA A 94 1.86 5.86 14.93
C ALA A 94 0.32 5.84 14.84
N GLY A 95 -0.24 5.31 13.76
CA GLY A 95 -1.68 5.05 13.66
C GLY A 95 -2.07 3.68 14.19
N SER A 96 -3.38 3.43 14.23
CA SER A 96 -3.95 2.07 14.32
C SER A 96 -4.76 1.85 13.04
N TRP A 97 -4.09 1.77 11.89
CA TRP A 97 -4.77 1.73 10.60
C TRP A 97 -5.38 0.36 10.37
N ILE A 98 -6.67 0.32 10.06
CA ILE A 98 -7.44 -0.92 9.84
C ILE A 98 -8.00 -0.97 8.41
N SER A 99 -8.18 0.18 7.78
CA SER A 99 -8.63 0.25 6.39
C SER A 99 -7.89 1.31 5.60
N TYR A 100 -7.95 1.17 4.28
CA TYR A 100 -7.47 2.15 3.34
C TYR A 100 -8.41 2.33 2.15
N GLU A 101 -8.31 3.48 1.51
CA GLU A 101 -8.93 3.77 0.21
C GLU A 101 -7.87 4.40 -0.70
N MET A 102 -7.96 4.12 -2.01
CA MET A 102 -7.14 4.83 -2.99
C MET A 102 -7.94 5.99 -3.58
N ILE A 103 -7.39 7.18 -3.44
CA ILE A 103 -7.98 8.43 -3.91
C ILE A 103 -7.28 8.84 -5.21
N TYR A 104 -8.09 9.19 -6.19
CA TYR A 104 -7.67 9.84 -7.43
C TYR A 104 -8.16 11.29 -7.43
N SER A 105 -7.23 12.22 -7.59
CA SER A 105 -7.50 13.67 -7.61
C SER A 105 -6.83 14.28 -8.84
N ALA A 106 -7.54 14.30 -9.96
CA ALA A 106 -7.10 14.96 -11.20
C ALA A 106 -7.75 16.33 -11.40
#